data_AF-X6FEI1-F1
#
_entry.id   AF-X6FEI1-F1
#
_cell.length_a   1.000
_cell.length_b   1.000
_cell.length_c   1.000
_cell.angle_alpha   90.00
_cell.angle_beta   90.00
_cell.angle_gamma   90.00
#
_symmetry.space_group_name_H-M   'P 1'
#
loop_
_entity.id
_entity.type
_entity.pdbx_description
1 polymer ?
#
loop_
_entity_poly.entity_id
_entity_poly.type
_entity_poly.pdbx_seq_one_letter_code
_entity_poly.pdbx_strand_id
1 'polypeptide(L)' 'MMTFNFEGPPVGDGDAPADCQDQLLPLVNEIVQAAVAAGWNRDDVLLAFVELAWDLYENPRGDL' A
#
# COMPACT_ATOMS: atom_id res chain seq x y z
N MET A 1 -11.24 9.49 -9.39
CA MET A 1 -10.35 9.50 -8.24
C MET A 1 -11.21 9.21 -7.03
N MET A 2 -11.14 7.98 -6.51
CA MET A 2 -11.84 7.66 -5.26
C MET A 2 -11.16 8.37 -4.11
N THR A 3 -11.95 8.83 -3.14
CA THR A 3 -11.45 9.16 -1.80
C THR A 3 -11.04 7.85 -1.13
N PHE A 4 -9.73 7.65 -0.97
CA PHE A 4 -9.19 6.59 -0.13
C PHE A 4 -9.34 7.00 1.33
N ASN A 5 -10.22 6.30 2.06
CA ASN A 5 -10.40 6.50 3.48
C ASN A 5 -9.63 5.40 4.22
N PHE A 6 -8.41 5.71 4.65
CA PHE A 6 -7.70 4.86 5.58
C PHE A 6 -8.23 5.13 6.98
N GLU A 7 -8.91 4.14 7.57
CA GLU A 7 -9.48 4.25 8.92
C GLU A 7 -8.39 4.11 10.02
N GLY A 8 -7.12 4.01 9.61
CA GLY A 8 -5.99 3.79 10.48
C GLY A 8 -5.68 2.31 10.68
N PRO A 9 -4.54 2.00 11.32
CA PRO A 9 -4.25 0.63 11.72
C PRO A 9 -5.35 0.12 12.67
N PRO A 10 -5.84 -1.13 12.48
CA PRO A 10 -6.81 -1.76 13.37
C PRO A 10 -6.31 -1.71 14.81
N VAL A 11 -7.18 -1.31 15.74
CA VAL A 11 -6.86 -1.23 17.17
C VAL A 11 -7.56 -2.39 17.88
N GLY A 12 -6.81 -3.44 18.25
CA GLY A 12 -7.32 -4.59 19.02
C GLY A 12 -6.57 -5.90 18.76
N ASP A 13 -7.01 -6.99 19.41
CA ASP A 13 -6.43 -8.35 19.34
C ASP A 13 -6.75 -9.10 18.01
N GLY A 14 -7.20 -8.37 16.98
CA GLY A 14 -7.48 -8.93 15.66
C GLY A 14 -6.22 -9.20 14.85
N ASP A 15 -6.36 -9.84 13.69
CA ASP A 15 -5.28 -10.02 12.72
C ASP A 15 -5.02 -8.69 12.00
N ALA A 16 -4.42 -7.73 12.73
CA ALA A 16 -4.16 -6.37 12.24
C ALA A 16 -3.48 -6.32 10.85
N PRO A 17 -2.59 -7.26 10.47
CA PRO A 17 -2.10 -7.39 9.10
C PRO A 17 -3.19 -7.60 8.04
N ALA A 18 -4.15 -8.50 8.28
CA ALA A 18 -5.22 -8.82 7.33
C ALA A 18 -6.19 -7.63 7.16
N ASP A 19 -6.56 -7.00 8.27
CA ASP A 19 -7.46 -5.84 8.25
C ASP A 19 -6.79 -4.60 7.59
N CYS A 20 -5.48 -4.41 7.78
CA CYS A 20 -4.71 -3.41 7.04
C CYS A 20 -4.65 -3.73 5.55
N GLN A 21 -4.47 -5.00 5.20
CA GLN A 21 -4.43 -5.45 3.80
C GLN A 21 -5.76 -5.15 3.10
N ASP A 22 -6.89 -5.46 3.73
CA ASP A 22 -8.21 -5.22 3.16
C ASP A 22 -8.49 -3.73 2.88
N GLN A 23 -7.99 -2.84 3.76
CA GLN A 23 -8.08 -1.40 3.53
C GLN A 23 -7.16 -0.93 2.40
N LEU A 24 -5.91 -1.41 2.34
CA LEU A 24 -4.90 -0.91 1.40
C LEU A 24 -5.02 -1.52 -0.01
N LEU A 25 -5.51 -2.75 -0.13
CA LEU A 25 -5.56 -3.47 -1.41
C LEU A 25 -6.35 -2.74 -2.51
N PRO A 26 -7.51 -2.12 -2.24
CA PRO A 26 -8.20 -1.29 -3.22
C PRO A 26 -7.35 -0.13 -3.75
N LEU A 27 -6.62 0.56 -2.87
CA LEU A 27 -5.74 1.67 -3.25
C LEU A 27 -4.58 1.19 -4.13
N VAL A 28 -3.89 0.12 -3.72
CA VAL A 28 -2.79 -0.46 -4.50
C VAL A 28 -3.28 -0.86 -5.88
N ASN A 29 -4.46 -1.49 -5.96
CA ASN A 29 -5.06 -1.85 -7.25
C ASN A 29 -5.38 -0.64 -8.12
N GLU A 30 -5.94 0.45 -7.58
CA GLU A 30 -6.22 1.66 -8.35
C GLU A 30 -4.92 2.28 -8.91
N ILE A 31 -3.86 2.35 -8.10
CA ILE A 31 -2.57 2.89 -8.53
C ILE A 31 -1.95 2.01 -9.63
N VAL A 32 -1.96 0.68 -9.45
CA VAL A 32 -1.44 -0.26 -10.46
C VAL A 32 -2.22 -0.13 -11.77
N GLN A 33 -3.55 -0.05 -11.72
CA GLN A 33 -4.39 0.11 -12.92
C GLN A 33 -4.13 1.46 -13.62
N ALA A 34 -3.98 2.54 -12.86
CA ALA A 34 -3.66 3.85 -13.41
C ALA A 34 -2.28 3.88 -14.08
N ALA A 35 -1.27 3.27 -13.44
CA ALA A 35 0.08 3.17 -13.98
C ALA A 35 0.11 2.34 -15.28
N VAL A 36 -0.57 1.20 -15.30
CA VAL A 36 -0.69 0.35 -16.50
C VAL A 36 -1.43 1.09 -17.62
N ALA A 37 -2.50 1.82 -17.31
CA ALA A 37 -3.22 2.65 -18.29
C ALA A 37 -2.35 3.79 -18.84
N ALA A 38 -1.38 4.27 -18.07
CA ALA A 38 -0.36 5.23 -18.50
C ALA A 38 0.82 4.59 -19.28
N GLY A 39 0.79 3.27 -19.51
CA GLY A 39 1.79 2.55 -20.30
C GLY A 39 2.94 1.92 -19.51
N TRP A 40 2.86 1.89 -18.18
CA TRP A 40 3.88 1.26 -17.34
C TRP A 40 3.71 -0.26 -17.31
N ASN A 41 4.82 -0.98 -17.16
CA ASN A 41 4.79 -2.43 -16.94
C ASN A 41 4.22 -2.74 -15.54
N ARG A 42 3.30 -3.69 -15.47
CA ARG A 42 2.63 -4.07 -14.22
C ARG A 42 3.60 -4.63 -13.18
N ASP A 43 4.53 -5.48 -13.58
CA ASP A 43 5.46 -6.15 -12.68
C ASP A 43 6.48 -5.15 -12.11
N ASP A 44 6.96 -4.21 -12.94
CA ASP A 44 7.84 -3.12 -12.48
C ASP A 44 7.13 -2.21 -11.45
N VAL A 45 5.85 -1.90 -11.67
CA VAL A 45 5.06 -1.10 -10.71
C VAL A 45 4.86 -1.85 -9.40
N LEU A 46 4.56 -3.15 -9.45
CA LEU A 46 4.42 -3.98 -8.25
C LEU A 46 5.75 -4.12 -7.51
N LEU A 47 6.86 -4.28 -8.22
CA LEU A 47 8.19 -4.32 -7.63
C LEU A 47 8.51 -3.01 -6.90
N ALA A 48 8.22 -1.86 -7.51
CA ALA A 48 8.40 -0.55 -6.87
C ALA A 48 7.58 -0.41 -5.57
N PHE A 49 6.37 -0.97 -5.52
CA PHE A 49 5.58 -1.01 -4.27
C PHE A 49 6.23 -1.86 -3.19
N VAL A 50 6.79 -3.02 -3.54
CA VAL A 50 7.50 -3.88 -2.59
C VAL A 50 8.75 -3.18 -2.07
N GLU A 51 9.54 -2.54 -2.95
CA GLU A 51 10.73 -1.79 -2.56
C GLU A 51 10.40 -0.61 -1.65
N LEU A 52 9.33 0.13 -1.94
CA LEU A 52 8.86 1.22 -1.10
C LEU A 52 8.38 0.73 0.27
N ALA A 53 7.59 -0.35 0.31
CA ALA A 53 7.12 -0.93 1.57
C ALA A 53 8.29 -1.43 2.42
N TRP A 54 9.31 -2.02 1.79
CA TRP A 54 10.52 -2.48 2.44
C TRP A 54 11.35 -1.31 3.00
N ASP A 55 11.57 -0.25 2.21
CA ASP A 55 12.29 0.95 2.67
C ASP A 55 11.60 1.61 3.88
N LEU A 56 10.27 1.68 3.86
CA LEU A 56 9.49 2.22 5.00
C LEU A 56 9.54 1.32 6.24
N TYR A 57 9.66 0.00 6.06
CA TYR A 57 9.82 -0.95 7.15
C TYR A 57 11.20 -0.87 7.80
N GLU A 58 12.26 -0.81 6.98
CA GLU A 58 13.65 -0.74 7.44
C GLU A 58 14.01 0.64 8.00
N ASN A 59 13.46 1.71 7.40
CA ASN A 59 13.63 3.09 7.83
C ASN A 59 12.29 3.68 8.30
N PRO A 60 11.73 3.19 9.42
CA PRO A 60 10.58 3.84 10.01
C PRO A 60 11.00 5.28 10.32
N ARG A 61 10.29 6.27 9.75
CA ARG A 61 10.54 7.68 10.06
C ARG A 61 10.25 7.87 11.56
N GLY A 62 11.28 7.70 12.41
CA GLY A 62 11.09 7.59 13.86
C GLY A 62 12.34 7.27 14.68
N ASP A 63 13.40 8.06 14.51
CA ASP A 63 14.26 8.48 15.62
C ASP A 63 13.75 9.84 16.17
N LEU A 64 12.44 9.97 16.39
CA LEU A 64 11.78 11.16 16.95
C LEU A 64 10.75 10.79 18.01
#